data_AF-A0A953JA07-F1
#
_entry.id   AF-A0A953JA07-F1
#
_cell.length_a   1.000
_cell.length_b   1.000
_cell.length_c   1.000
_cell.angle_alpha   90.00
_cell.angle_beta   90.00
_cell.angle_gamma   90.00
#
_symmetry.space_group_name_H-M   'P 1'
#
loop_
_entity.id
_entity.type
_entity.pdbx_description
1 polymer ?
#
loop_
_entity_poly.entity_id
_entity_poly.type
_entity_poly.pdbx_seq_one_letter_code
_entity_poly.pdbx_strand_id
1 'polypeptide(L)'
;EHLQTLPPEVRSDPAKLDQALTAFRERMKHYRNERVYPTLPDWPVVCFYNMSKRRGEKRNWYALPYDERRKLMKGHAAVGREFAGKVKQLITGSTGLDNAEWGVTLFARDTFQIKSIVYKMRFDPVSAEYAEFGEFFIGIQLPLEELFRRLQLDC
;
A
#
# COMPACT_ATOMS: atom_id res chain seq x y z
N GLU A 1 19.76 -1.01 -9.36
CA GLU A 1 18.92 0.21 -9.24
C GLU A 1 19.38 1.15 -8.13
N HIS A 2 19.46 0.76 -6.85
CA HIS A 2 19.88 1.71 -5.79
C HIS A 2 21.27 2.33 -6.01
N LEU A 3 22.24 1.55 -6.48
CA LEU A 3 23.57 2.06 -6.87
C LEU A 3 23.51 3.22 -7.87
N GLN A 4 22.55 3.20 -8.80
CA GLN A 4 22.40 4.24 -9.82
C GLN A 4 21.78 5.53 -9.25
N THR A 5 21.21 5.48 -8.05
CA THR A 5 20.66 6.65 -7.33
C THR A 5 21.69 7.37 -6.48
N LEU A 6 22.89 6.79 -6.31
CA LEU A 6 23.97 7.39 -5.53
C LEU A 6 24.72 8.45 -6.36
N PRO A 7 25.16 9.56 -5.74
CA PRO A 7 25.99 10.55 -6.41
C PRO A 7 27.28 9.93 -6.99
N PRO A 8 27.81 10.44 -8.13
CA PRO A 8 29.07 9.97 -8.72
C PRO A 8 30.23 9.86 -7.72
N GLU A 9 30.40 10.85 -6.86
CA GLU A 9 31.46 10.95 -5.86
C GLU A 9 31.36 9.88 -4.76
N VAL A 10 30.16 9.36 -4.48
CA VAL A 10 29.94 8.24 -3.56
C VAL A 10 30.24 6.91 -4.27
N ARG A 11 29.98 6.82 -5.58
CA ARG A 11 30.19 5.60 -6.37
C ARG A 11 31.67 5.35 -6.68
N SER A 12 32.46 6.40 -6.82
CA SER A 12 33.89 6.32 -7.16
C SER A 12 34.79 6.05 -5.96
N ASP A 13 34.31 6.24 -4.73
CA ASP A 13 35.06 6.05 -3.50
C ASP A 13 34.64 4.73 -2.84
N PRO A 14 35.51 3.70 -2.78
CA PRO A 14 35.17 2.39 -2.25
C PRO A 14 34.64 2.41 -0.81
N ALA A 15 35.18 3.28 0.05
CA ALA A 15 34.79 3.36 1.44
C ALA A 15 33.41 4.02 1.59
N LYS A 16 33.16 5.11 0.86
CA LYS A 16 31.83 5.76 0.85
C LYS A 16 30.78 4.87 0.21
N LEU A 17 31.15 4.13 -0.82
CA LEU A 17 30.26 3.17 -1.48
C LEU A 17 29.85 2.06 -0.51
N ASP A 18 30.80 1.47 0.22
CA ASP A 18 30.51 0.41 1.19
C ASP A 18 29.63 0.92 2.33
N GLN A 19 29.92 2.12 2.87
CA GLN A 19 29.09 2.75 3.89
C GLN A 19 27.66 2.99 3.39
N ALA A 20 27.48 3.52 2.18
CA ALA A 20 26.18 3.76 1.58
C ALA A 20 25.39 2.45 1.36
N LEU A 21 26.07 1.39 0.92
CA LEU A 21 25.47 0.07 0.74
C LEU A 21 25.05 -0.56 2.07
N THR A 22 25.87 -0.44 3.10
CA THR A 22 25.56 -0.93 4.45
C THR A 22 24.36 -0.20 5.03
N ALA A 23 24.37 1.14 5.01
CA ALA A 23 23.23 1.94 5.45
C ALA A 23 21.94 1.61 4.68
N PHE A 24 22.04 1.38 3.36
CA PHE A 24 20.90 0.94 2.56
C PHE A 24 20.36 -0.43 3.00
N ARG A 25 21.25 -1.42 3.21
CA ARG A 25 20.88 -2.77 3.65
C ARG A 25 20.17 -2.72 5.00
N GLU A 26 20.69 -1.96 5.95
CA GLU A 26 20.09 -1.79 7.28
C GLU A 26 18.71 -1.14 7.19
N ARG A 27 18.58 -0.04 6.44
CA ARG A 27 17.30 0.62 6.20
C ARG A 27 16.29 -0.32 5.55
N MET A 28 16.70 -1.11 4.55
CA MET A 28 15.82 -2.07 3.87
C MET A 28 15.43 -3.24 4.77
N LYS A 29 16.29 -3.66 5.70
CA LYS A 29 15.98 -4.68 6.71
C LYS A 29 14.86 -4.18 7.62
N HIS A 30 14.99 -2.98 8.16
CA HIS A 30 13.98 -2.38 9.02
C HIS A 30 12.66 -2.14 8.26
N TYR A 31 12.74 -1.50 7.08
CA TYR A 31 11.59 -1.25 6.22
C TYR A 31 10.80 -2.53 5.87
N ARG A 32 11.51 -3.63 5.58
CA ARG A 32 10.86 -4.91 5.30
C ARG A 32 10.17 -5.46 6.53
N ASN A 33 10.82 -5.39 7.70
CA ASN A 33 10.25 -5.87 8.95
C ASN A 33 8.95 -5.13 9.29
N GLU A 34 8.94 -3.80 9.19
CA GLU A 34 7.73 -3.00 9.46
C GLU A 34 6.58 -3.28 8.49
N ARG A 35 6.86 -3.75 7.27
CA ARG A 35 5.82 -4.10 6.30
C ARG A 35 5.24 -5.50 6.49
N VAL A 36 6.03 -6.42 7.06
CA VAL A 36 5.59 -7.80 7.36
C VAL A 36 4.96 -7.87 8.75
N TYR A 37 5.50 -7.12 9.72
CA TYR A 37 5.05 -7.04 11.10
C TYR A 37 4.71 -5.58 11.47
N PRO A 38 3.66 -5.00 10.89
CA PRO A 38 3.33 -3.60 11.09
C PRO A 38 2.71 -3.35 12.47
N THR A 39 3.19 -2.32 13.15
CA THR A 39 2.37 -1.64 14.19
C THR A 39 1.29 -0.83 13.49
N LEU A 40 0.03 -1.18 13.73
CA LEU A 40 -1.11 -0.47 13.17
C LEU A 40 -1.19 0.95 13.77
N PRO A 41 -1.49 1.98 12.96
CA PRO A 41 -1.61 3.34 13.47
C PRO A 41 -2.90 3.50 14.26
N ASP A 42 -2.87 4.30 15.32
CA ASP A 42 -4.07 4.74 16.04
C ASP A 42 -4.72 5.93 15.33
N TRP A 43 -5.15 5.72 14.09
CA TRP A 43 -5.77 6.74 13.24
C TRP A 43 -7.28 6.52 13.17
N PRO A 44 -8.09 7.58 13.24
CA PRO A 44 -9.53 7.48 13.49
C PRO A 44 -10.32 6.86 12.34
N VAL A 45 -9.77 6.78 11.12
CA VAL A 45 -10.46 6.24 9.96
C VAL A 45 -9.72 5.02 9.44
N VAL A 46 -10.46 3.92 9.30
CA VAL A 46 -10.03 2.71 8.60
C VAL A 46 -10.94 2.46 7.41
N CYS A 47 -10.37 2.08 6.28
CA CYS A 47 -11.10 1.59 5.13
C CYS A 47 -10.57 0.22 4.74
N PHE A 48 -11.46 -0.74 4.53
CA PHE A 48 -11.12 -2.05 4.01
C PHE A 48 -11.86 -2.28 2.70
N TYR A 49 -11.16 -2.83 1.72
CA TYR A 49 -11.79 -3.45 0.56
C TYR A 49 -10.94 -4.63 0.09
N ASN A 50 -11.61 -5.65 -0.43
CA ASN A 50 -10.92 -6.74 -1.13
C ASN A 50 -10.84 -6.43 -2.62
N MET A 51 -9.84 -6.99 -3.29
CA MET A 51 -9.71 -6.86 -4.73
C MET A 51 -8.96 -8.03 -5.37
N SER A 52 -9.18 -8.20 -6.66
CA SER A 52 -8.48 -9.15 -7.51
C SER A 52 -7.93 -8.46 -8.76
N LYS A 53 -7.04 -9.14 -9.47
CA LYS A 53 -6.54 -8.73 -10.78
C LYS A 53 -7.32 -9.46 -11.87
N ARG A 54 -7.89 -8.69 -12.78
CA ARG A 54 -8.76 -9.18 -13.86
C ARG A 54 -8.08 -10.26 -14.71
N ARG A 55 -8.87 -11.28 -15.06
CA ARG A 55 -8.54 -12.38 -15.99
C ARG A 55 -9.58 -12.47 -17.12
N GLY A 56 -9.92 -11.35 -17.74
CA GLY A 56 -10.90 -11.29 -18.82
C GLY A 56 -10.29 -11.54 -20.19
N GLU A 57 -11.14 -11.78 -21.20
CA GLU A 57 -10.73 -12.12 -22.57
C GLU A 57 -9.79 -11.07 -23.19
N LYS A 58 -10.10 -9.78 -23.02
CA LYS A 58 -9.30 -8.67 -23.58
C LYS A 58 -8.21 -8.16 -22.62
N ARG A 59 -8.42 -8.30 -21.31
CA ARG A 59 -7.53 -7.78 -20.27
C ARG A 59 -7.29 -8.88 -19.25
N ASN A 60 -6.13 -9.50 -19.33
CA ASN A 60 -5.71 -10.54 -18.39
C ASN A 60 -4.36 -10.15 -17.77
N TRP A 61 -4.39 -9.76 -16.49
CA TRP A 61 -3.20 -9.37 -15.75
C TRP A 61 -2.14 -10.48 -15.71
N TYR A 62 -2.58 -11.73 -15.59
CA TYR A 62 -1.68 -12.87 -15.41
C TYR A 62 -1.04 -13.34 -16.72
N ALA A 63 -1.58 -12.94 -17.87
CA ALA A 63 -0.99 -13.20 -19.18
C ALA A 63 0.06 -12.15 -19.58
N LEU A 64 0.20 -11.05 -18.82
CA LEU A 64 1.18 -10.01 -19.13
C LEU A 64 2.62 -10.44 -18.84
N PRO A 65 3.57 -10.10 -19.73
CA PRO A 65 4.99 -10.19 -19.43
C PRO A 65 5.35 -9.49 -18.12
N TYR A 66 6.36 -10.01 -17.41
CA TYR A 66 6.78 -9.47 -16.13
C TYR A 66 7.16 -7.99 -16.20
N ASP A 67 7.89 -7.57 -17.24
CA ASP A 67 8.34 -6.19 -17.38
C ASP A 67 7.18 -5.19 -17.55
N GLU A 68 6.11 -5.61 -18.24
CA GLU A 68 4.89 -4.80 -18.36
C GLU A 68 4.17 -4.67 -17.00
N ARG A 69 4.01 -5.78 -16.27
CA ARG A 69 3.44 -5.76 -14.91
C ARG A 69 4.26 -4.86 -13.99
N ARG A 70 5.59 -4.94 -14.09
CA ARG A 70 6.52 -4.12 -13.30
C ARG A 70 6.38 -2.63 -13.62
N LYS A 71 6.30 -2.26 -14.90
CA LYS A 71 6.09 -0.87 -15.35
C LYS A 71 4.78 -0.30 -14.82
N LEU A 72 3.69 -1.07 -14.95
CA LEU A 72 2.37 -0.71 -14.43
C LEU A 72 2.39 -0.48 -12.91
N MET A 73 2.96 -1.42 -12.15
CA MET A 73 3.07 -1.27 -10.68
C MET A 73 4.01 -0.14 -10.25
N LYS A 74 5.04 0.18 -11.04
CA LYS A 74 5.90 1.34 -10.77
C LYS A 74 5.12 2.65 -10.87
N GLY A 75 4.23 2.76 -11.87
CA GLY A 75 3.31 3.90 -12.01
C GLY A 75 2.34 4.00 -10.85
N HIS A 76 1.70 2.89 -10.49
CA HIS A 76 0.80 2.80 -9.33
C HIS A 76 1.48 3.22 -8.02
N ALA A 77 2.70 2.71 -7.78
CA ALA A 77 3.49 3.08 -6.61
C ALA A 77 3.88 4.56 -6.60
N ALA A 78 4.04 5.20 -7.77
CA ALA A 78 4.29 6.64 -7.84
C ALA A 78 3.09 7.44 -7.36
N VAL A 79 1.88 7.10 -7.80
CA VAL A 79 0.63 7.72 -7.31
C VAL A 79 0.48 7.54 -5.80
N GLY A 80 0.71 6.32 -5.29
CA GLY A 80 0.60 6.04 -3.85
C GLY A 80 1.59 6.84 -2.99
N ARG A 81 2.79 7.14 -3.49
CA ARG A 81 3.78 7.95 -2.75
C ARG A 81 3.33 9.39 -2.50
N GLU A 82 2.42 9.94 -3.32
CA GLU A 82 1.86 11.27 -3.12
C GLU A 82 0.96 11.37 -1.87
N PHE A 83 0.53 10.22 -1.34
CA PHE A 83 -0.27 10.10 -0.13
C PHE A 83 0.55 9.69 1.10
N ALA A 84 1.88 9.68 1.00
CA ALA A 84 2.76 9.43 2.14
C ALA A 84 2.45 10.41 3.28
N GLY A 85 2.28 9.88 4.50
CA GLY A 85 1.89 10.65 5.69
C GLY A 85 0.40 10.99 5.78
N LYS A 86 -0.38 10.83 4.69
CA LYS A 86 -1.83 11.05 4.66
C LYS A 86 -2.61 9.75 4.77
N VAL A 87 -2.11 8.69 4.13
CA VAL A 87 -2.68 7.35 4.13
C VAL A 87 -1.58 6.34 4.48
N LYS A 88 -1.85 5.45 5.44
CA LYS A 88 -1.02 4.27 5.71
C LYS A 88 -1.76 3.05 5.18
N GLN A 89 -1.10 2.27 4.32
CA GLN A 89 -1.70 1.07 3.74
C GLN A 89 -1.11 -0.20 4.38
N LEU A 90 -1.95 -1.20 4.54
CA LEU A 90 -1.59 -2.59 4.79
C LEU A 90 -2.22 -3.43 3.68
N ILE A 91 -1.38 -4.14 2.92
CA ILE A 91 -1.81 -4.99 1.82
C ILE A 91 -1.56 -6.44 2.24
N THR A 92 -2.60 -7.26 2.27
CA THR A 92 -2.53 -8.68 2.58
C THR A 92 -2.85 -9.49 1.32
N GLY A 93 -2.12 -10.59 1.11
CA GLY A 93 -2.41 -11.54 0.04
C GLY A 93 -3.28 -12.68 0.56
N SER A 94 -4.32 -13.04 -0.19
CA SER A 94 -5.32 -14.03 0.23
C SER A 94 -5.63 -15.09 -0.84
N THR A 95 -4.86 -15.15 -1.93
CA THR A 95 -5.00 -16.21 -2.93
C THR A 95 -4.89 -17.60 -2.28
N GLY A 96 -5.94 -18.41 -2.40
CA GLY A 96 -6.03 -19.74 -1.77
C GLY A 96 -6.44 -19.74 -0.29
N LEU A 97 -6.71 -18.55 0.28
CA LEU A 97 -7.14 -18.36 1.67
C LEU A 97 -8.53 -17.70 1.77
N ASP A 98 -8.90 -16.87 0.79
CA ASP A 98 -10.19 -16.18 0.70
C ASP A 98 -10.65 -16.08 -0.78
N ASN A 99 -11.85 -15.53 -1.02
CA ASN A 99 -12.48 -15.37 -2.33
C ASN A 99 -11.76 -14.36 -3.24
N ALA A 100 -11.09 -13.37 -2.66
CA ALA A 100 -10.33 -12.34 -3.39
C ALA A 100 -8.82 -12.59 -3.27
N GLU A 101 -8.04 -11.98 -4.16
CA GLU A 101 -6.58 -12.17 -4.21
C GLU A 101 -5.84 -11.29 -3.19
N TRP A 102 -6.39 -10.11 -2.87
CA TRP A 102 -5.83 -9.20 -1.87
C TRP A 102 -6.90 -8.59 -0.95
N GLY A 103 -6.51 -8.36 0.30
CA GLY A 103 -7.14 -7.41 1.21
C GLY A 103 -6.35 -6.10 1.23
N VAL A 104 -7.05 -4.97 1.09
CA VAL A 104 -6.46 -3.63 1.18
C VAL A 104 -7.07 -2.90 2.36
N THR A 105 -6.23 -2.63 3.36
CA THR A 105 -6.59 -1.83 4.53
C THR A 105 -5.88 -0.49 4.45
N LEU A 106 -6.64 0.59 4.48
CA LEU A 106 -6.15 1.97 4.47
C LEU A 106 -6.50 2.64 5.79
N PHE A 107 -5.53 3.26 6.42
CA PHE A 107 -5.70 4.09 7.60
C PHE A 107 -5.51 5.55 7.21
N ALA A 108 -6.37 6.44 7.71
CA ALA A 108 -6.27 7.89 7.49
C ALA A 108 -6.76 8.68 8.71
N ARG A 109 -6.41 9.97 8.75
CA ARG A 109 -6.95 10.91 9.74
C ARG A 109 -8.35 11.42 9.41
N ASP A 110 -8.75 11.31 8.14
CA ASP A 110 -10.05 11.72 7.64
C ASP A 110 -10.47 10.84 6.45
N THR A 111 -11.77 10.82 6.15
CA THR A 111 -12.34 10.03 5.04
C THR A 111 -12.03 10.63 3.65
N PHE A 112 -11.66 11.92 3.60
CA PHE A 112 -11.31 12.59 2.36
C PHE A 112 -10.03 12.01 1.76
N GLN A 113 -9.01 11.68 2.56
CA GLN A 113 -7.79 11.04 2.08
C GLN A 113 -8.06 9.65 1.49
N ILE A 114 -8.96 8.86 2.12
CA ILE A 114 -9.39 7.54 1.62
C ILE A 114 -10.04 7.69 0.24
N LYS A 115 -11.02 8.60 0.11
CA LYS A 115 -11.67 8.85 -1.18
C LYS A 115 -10.65 9.33 -2.22
N SER A 116 -9.76 10.23 -1.84
CA SER A 116 -8.78 10.84 -2.73
C SER A 116 -7.78 9.83 -3.30
N ILE A 117 -7.21 8.96 -2.46
CA ILE A 117 -6.24 7.95 -2.93
C ILE A 117 -6.90 6.92 -3.83
N VAL A 118 -8.04 6.36 -3.42
CA VAL A 118 -8.74 5.33 -4.20
C VAL A 118 -9.22 5.90 -5.53
N TYR A 119 -9.77 7.12 -5.51
CA TYR A 119 -10.23 7.77 -6.74
C TYR A 119 -9.08 8.10 -7.68
N LYS A 120 -7.97 8.66 -7.17
CA LYS A 120 -6.81 8.99 -8.00
C LYS A 120 -6.16 7.74 -8.61
N MET A 121 -6.02 6.66 -7.82
CA MET A 121 -5.48 5.39 -8.32
C MET A 121 -6.37 4.74 -9.39
N ARG A 122 -7.70 4.92 -9.36
CA ARG A 122 -8.57 4.37 -10.43
C ARG A 122 -8.21 4.87 -11.84
N PHE A 123 -7.51 6.00 -11.95
CA PHE A 123 -7.05 6.53 -13.24
C PHE A 123 -5.64 6.05 -13.62
N ASP A 124 -4.90 5.40 -12.72
CA ASP A 124 -3.68 4.74 -13.13
C ASP A 124 -4.00 3.50 -13.98
N PRO A 125 -3.19 3.17 -15.01
CA PRO A 125 -3.53 2.10 -15.94
C PRO A 125 -3.69 0.73 -15.30
N VAL A 126 -2.98 0.45 -14.19
CA VAL A 126 -3.04 -0.87 -13.56
C VAL A 126 -4.34 -1.09 -12.81
N SER A 127 -4.93 -0.03 -12.27
CA SER A 127 -6.23 -0.08 -11.63
C SER A 127 -7.35 0.01 -12.66
N ALA A 128 -7.26 0.94 -13.61
CA ALA A 128 -8.28 1.16 -14.63
C ALA A 128 -8.57 -0.10 -15.47
N GLU A 129 -7.53 -0.82 -15.87
CA GLU A 129 -7.67 -1.97 -16.78
C GLU A 129 -7.79 -3.31 -16.06
N TYR A 130 -7.18 -3.44 -14.87
CA TYR A 130 -6.97 -4.73 -14.23
C TYR A 130 -7.48 -4.85 -12.79
N ALA A 131 -7.93 -3.79 -12.13
CA ALA A 131 -8.48 -3.95 -10.76
C ALA A 131 -9.96 -4.36 -10.80
N GLU A 132 -10.28 -5.39 -10.02
CA GLU A 132 -11.65 -5.80 -9.72
C GLU A 132 -11.85 -5.63 -8.22
N PHE A 133 -12.65 -4.64 -7.84
CA PHE A 133 -12.91 -4.32 -6.44
C PHE A 133 -14.16 -5.05 -5.97
N GLY A 134 -14.12 -5.59 -4.76
CA GLY A 134 -15.35 -5.96 -4.05
C GLY A 134 -15.91 -4.79 -3.27
N GLU A 135 -16.48 -5.08 -2.11
CA GLU A 135 -17.13 -4.10 -1.26
C GLU A 135 -16.13 -3.22 -0.51
N PHE A 136 -16.53 -1.97 -0.26
CA PHE A 136 -15.77 -1.01 0.53
C PHE A 136 -16.45 -0.82 1.87
N PHE A 137 -15.68 -1.06 2.94
CA PHE A 137 -16.09 -0.81 4.31
C PHE A 137 -15.31 0.39 4.84
N ILE A 138 -16.00 1.33 5.47
CA ILE A 138 -15.41 2.47 6.17
C ILE A 138 -15.76 2.35 7.65
N GLY A 139 -14.75 2.42 8.51
CA GLY A 139 -14.88 2.36 9.95
C GLY A 139 -14.33 3.63 10.58
N ILE A 140 -14.99 4.08 11.65
CA ILE A 140 -14.51 5.15 12.51
C ILE A 140 -14.09 4.50 13.83
N GLN A 141 -12.81 4.62 14.18
CA GLN A 141 -12.28 4.14 15.43
C GLN A 141 -12.59 5.14 16.56
N LEU A 142 -13.06 4.62 17.69
CA LEU A 142 -13.33 5.37 18.90
C LEU A 142 -12.71 4.63 20.10
N PRO A 143 -12.29 5.35 21.15
CA PRO A 143 -12.02 4.73 22.45
C PRO A 143 -13.22 3.90 22.92
N LEU A 144 -12.98 2.77 23.58
CA LEU A 144 -14.06 1.85 23.99
C LEU A 144 -15.09 2.52 24.90
N GLU A 145 -14.65 3.34 25.84
CA GLU A 145 -15.56 4.10 26.72
C GLU A 145 -16.46 5.05 25.93
N GLU A 146 -15.90 5.75 24.94
CA GLU A 146 -16.67 6.63 24.04
C GLU A 146 -17.68 5.83 23.21
N LEU A 147 -17.27 4.67 22.71
CA LEU A 147 -18.13 3.77 21.95
C LEU A 147 -19.32 3.29 22.80
N PHE A 148 -19.06 2.80 24.02
CA PHE A 148 -20.11 2.33 24.91
C PHE A 148 -21.07 3.46 25.29
N ARG A 149 -20.55 4.65 25.60
CA ARG A 149 -21.38 5.84 25.86
C ARG A 149 -22.30 6.18 24.69
N ARG A 150 -21.78 6.15 23.46
CA ARG A 150 -22.59 6.44 22.26
C ARG A 150 -23.65 5.39 21.98
N LEU A 151 -23.35 4.14 22.31
CA LEU A 151 -24.26 3.00 22.15
C LEU A 151 -25.22 2.85 23.35
N GLN A 152 -25.09 3.69 24.38
CA GLN A 152 -25.86 3.60 25.64
C GLN A 152 -25.68 2.23 26.32
N LEU A 153 -24.42 1.77 26.35
CA LEU A 153 -23.97 0.50 26.94
C LEU A 153 -23.11 0.71 28.20
N ASP A 154 -22.90 1.94 28.61
CA ASP A 154 -22.25 2.36 29.83
C ASP A 154 -23.20 2.18 31.03
N CYS A 155 -22.93 1.15 31.84
CA CYS A 155 -23.53 0.92 33.16
C CYS A 155 -22.82 1.74 34.24
#